data_AF-A0A4R3H5H6-F1
#
_entry.id   AF-A0A4R3H5H6-F1
#
_cell.length_a   1.000
_cell.length_b   1.000
_cell.length_c   1.000
_cell.angle_alpha   90.00
_cell.angle_beta   90.00
_cell.angle_gamma   90.00
#
_symmetry.space_group_name_H-M   'P 1'
#
loop_
_entity.id
_entity.type
_entity.pdbx_description
1 polymer ?
#
loop_
_entity_poly.entity_id
_entity_poly.type
_entity_poly.pdbx_seq_one_letter_code
_entity_poly.pdbx_strand_id
1 'polypeptide(L)'
;MSQWLKRTWFVWLGLAAACAVLLPRAIDAGAAAGRPPAAAAVAPRFVVRDPAGTAIGWLNITYPRAIRENEEGVLEAEYTTGGASWKTGGAYGHGDVQPPAGLKVELSGADLTLTPGPSHAFDIQRIAATGVERVKWIITPKTEGDHMLLVRFNVSPATFKAVPISANGQAQGGDPQILLPVKVFTIYGVPKATVLVAKGAAGLASFLLTLPAAFVLFERVFGKKSKPRRRKAA
;
A
#
# COMPACT_ATOMS: atom_id res chain seq x y z
N MET A 1 -4.25 48.95 -26.18
CA MET A 1 -3.79 48.01 -25.13
C MET A 1 -2.40 48.45 -24.68
N SER A 2 -2.27 49.07 -23.50
CA SER A 2 -1.04 49.76 -23.08
C SER A 2 0.11 48.77 -22.86
N GLN A 3 1.34 49.17 -23.20
CA GLN A 3 2.53 48.31 -23.10
C GLN A 3 2.79 47.74 -21.69
N TRP A 4 2.22 48.37 -20.68
CA TRP A 4 2.31 47.92 -19.28
C TRP A 4 1.63 46.56 -19.08
N LEU A 5 0.47 46.32 -19.72
CA LEU A 5 -0.26 45.06 -19.63
C LEU A 5 0.48 43.88 -20.28
N LYS A 6 1.26 44.16 -21.35
CA LYS A 6 2.08 43.13 -22.01
C LYS A 6 3.29 42.75 -21.15
N ARG A 7 3.93 43.72 -20.50
CA ARG A 7 5.09 43.48 -19.62
C ARG A 7 4.71 42.68 -18.37
N THR A 8 3.60 43.01 -17.72
CA THR A 8 3.13 42.24 -16.56
C THR A 8 2.74 40.81 -16.96
N TRP A 9 2.16 40.61 -18.14
CA TRP A 9 1.82 39.28 -18.65
C TRP A 9 3.03 38.33 -18.74
N PHE A 10 4.16 38.80 -19.27
CA PHE A 10 5.38 37.98 -19.37
C PHE A 10 6.00 37.66 -18.01
N VAL A 11 5.85 38.54 -17.02
CA VAL A 11 6.31 38.28 -15.64
C VAL A 11 5.49 37.16 -15.01
N TRP A 12 4.16 37.18 -15.19
CA TRP A 12 3.28 36.09 -14.72
C TRP A 12 3.55 34.76 -15.43
N LEU A 13 3.85 34.80 -16.73
CA LEU A 13 4.24 33.61 -17.51
C LEU A 13 5.58 33.01 -17.06
N GLY A 14 6.58 33.86 -16.79
CA GLY A 14 7.87 33.43 -16.25
C GLY A 14 7.75 32.84 -14.85
N LEU A 15 6.92 33.45 -13.99
CA LEU A 15 6.65 32.95 -12.64
C LEU A 15 5.93 31.59 -12.68
N ALA A 16 4.95 31.41 -13.58
CA ALA A 16 4.25 30.15 -13.75
C ALA A 16 5.19 29.03 -14.23
N ALA A 17 6.09 29.32 -15.17
CA ALA A 17 7.08 28.36 -15.65
C ALA A 17 8.09 27.97 -14.55
N ALA A 18 8.56 28.93 -13.74
CA ALA A 18 9.45 28.65 -12.62
C ALA A 18 8.77 27.77 -11.55
N CYS A 19 7.51 28.06 -11.20
CA CYS A 19 6.73 27.23 -10.28
C CYS A 19 6.52 25.80 -10.81
N ALA A 20 6.25 25.63 -12.11
CA ALA A 20 6.03 24.32 -12.71
C ALA A 20 7.28 23.42 -12.65
N VAL A 21 8.49 23.99 -12.66
CA VAL A 21 9.75 23.22 -12.64
C VAL A 21 10.26 22.98 -11.22
N LEU A 22 10.10 23.94 -10.31
CA LEU A 22 10.69 23.87 -8.97
C LEU A 22 9.83 23.11 -7.95
N LEU A 23 8.50 23.20 -8.05
CA LEU A 23 7.60 22.50 -7.11
C LEU A 23 7.72 20.98 -7.11
N PRO A 24 7.82 20.28 -8.27
CA PRO A 24 7.94 18.82 -8.28
C PRO A 24 9.21 18.34 -7.59
N ARG A 25 10.33 19.05 -7.79
CA ARG A 25 11.65 18.70 -7.25
C ARG A 25 11.75 18.88 -5.74
N ALA A 26 11.06 19.87 -5.18
CA ALA A 26 11.01 20.09 -3.74
C ALA A 26 10.17 19.01 -3.00
N ILE A 27 9.11 18.52 -3.66
CA ILE A 27 8.25 17.46 -3.11
C ILE A 27 8.99 16.11 -3.08
N ASP A 28 9.73 15.77 -4.13
CA ASP A 28 10.57 14.56 -4.16
C ASP A 28 11.66 14.55 -3.08
N ALA A 29 12.29 15.71 -2.83
CA ALA A 29 13.33 15.83 -1.80
C ALA A 29 12.76 15.66 -0.38
N GLY A 30 11.54 16.14 -0.12
CA GLY A 30 10.86 15.96 1.16
C GLY A 30 10.43 14.51 1.42
N ALA A 31 10.02 13.79 0.38
CA ALA A 31 9.58 12.39 0.50
C ALA A 31 10.74 11.43 0.85
N ALA A 32 11.97 11.73 0.42
CA ALA A 32 13.15 10.90 0.72
C ALA A 32 13.64 11.05 2.17
N ALA A 33 13.42 12.21 2.80
CA ALA A 33 13.93 12.53 4.15
C ALA A 33 13.11 11.92 5.29
N GLY A 34 11.91 11.40 5.02
CA GLY A 34 10.98 10.89 6.04
C GLY A 34 11.13 9.40 6.37
N ARG A 35 12.20 8.71 5.97
CA ARG A 35 12.33 7.26 6.21
C ARG A 35 12.78 7.02 7.66
N PRO A 36 11.91 6.51 8.56
CA PRO A 36 12.31 6.26 9.94
C PRO A 36 13.35 5.14 10.01
N PRO A 37 14.28 5.17 10.98
CA PRO A 37 15.26 4.11 11.19
C PRO A 37 14.54 2.81 11.58
N ALA A 38 14.91 1.71 10.94
CA ALA A 38 14.37 0.39 11.22
C ALA A 38 14.87 -0.09 12.59
N ALA A 39 14.11 0.20 13.65
CA ALA A 39 14.21 -0.55 14.89
C ALA A 39 14.00 -2.04 14.57
N ALA A 40 14.81 -2.92 15.14
CA ALA A 40 14.71 -4.37 14.96
C ALA A 40 13.39 -4.88 15.53
N ALA A 41 12.32 -4.76 14.74
CA ALA A 41 11.01 -5.23 15.09
C ALA A 41 11.03 -6.76 15.10
N VAL A 42 10.64 -7.36 16.22
CA VAL A 42 10.39 -8.80 16.29
C VAL A 42 9.30 -9.10 15.27
N ALA A 43 9.53 -10.06 14.37
CA ALA A 43 8.54 -10.41 13.36
C ALA A 43 7.30 -11.01 14.03
N PRO A 44 6.08 -10.66 13.59
CA PRO A 44 4.87 -11.31 14.07
C PRO A 44 4.92 -12.80 13.73
N ARG A 45 4.56 -13.65 14.70
CA ARG A 45 4.63 -15.11 14.56
C ARG A 45 3.61 -15.82 15.43
N PHE A 46 3.30 -17.07 15.10
CA PHE A 46 2.56 -17.97 15.99
C PHE A 46 3.49 -18.99 16.61
N VAL A 47 3.26 -19.32 17.88
CA VAL A 47 3.91 -20.44 18.56
C VAL A 47 2.90 -21.55 18.73
N VAL A 48 3.21 -22.73 18.22
CA VAL A 48 2.39 -23.92 18.47
C VAL A 48 2.87 -24.56 19.77
N ARG A 49 1.94 -24.76 20.69
CA ARG A 49 2.18 -25.43 21.96
C ARG A 49 1.41 -26.74 22.05
N ASP A 50 2.04 -27.74 22.64
CA ASP A 50 1.41 -29.01 22.99
C ASP A 50 0.49 -28.86 24.22
N PRO A 51 -0.23 -29.92 24.63
CA PRO A 51 -1.09 -29.88 25.82
C PRO A 51 -0.33 -29.64 27.13
N ALA A 52 0.96 -29.95 27.18
CA ALA A 52 1.84 -29.70 28.33
C ALA A 52 2.35 -28.24 28.37
N GLY A 53 2.08 -27.45 27.32
CA GLY A 53 2.51 -26.06 27.19
C GLY A 53 3.89 -25.87 26.53
N THR A 54 4.54 -26.95 26.11
CA THR A 54 5.83 -26.96 25.41
C THR A 54 5.68 -26.40 24.01
N ALA A 55 6.60 -25.53 23.58
CA ALA A 55 6.62 -25.04 22.21
C ALA A 55 7.18 -26.11 21.27
N ILE A 56 6.41 -26.48 20.25
CA ILE A 56 6.75 -27.57 19.31
C ILE A 56 6.97 -27.09 17.88
N GLY A 57 6.75 -25.79 17.62
CA GLY A 57 6.99 -25.18 16.33
C GLY A 57 6.54 -23.72 16.28
N TRP A 58 6.90 -23.05 15.19
CA TRP A 58 6.64 -21.63 14.99
C TRP A 58 6.18 -21.36 13.56
N LEU A 59 5.18 -20.50 13.40
CA LEU A 59 4.80 -19.92 12.11
C LEU A 59 5.33 -18.48 12.05
N ASN A 60 6.38 -18.25 11.28
CA ASN A 60 6.93 -16.92 11.04
C ASN A 60 6.18 -16.25 9.88
N ILE A 61 5.78 -14.99 10.05
CA ILE A 61 5.08 -14.24 9.01
C ILE A 61 5.90 -13.03 8.59
N THR A 62 6.25 -13.03 7.31
CA THR A 62 6.90 -11.90 6.66
C THR A 62 5.89 -11.26 5.71
N TYR A 63 5.71 -9.95 5.80
CA TYR A 63 4.73 -9.24 4.99
C TYR A 63 5.21 -7.82 4.66
N PRO A 64 4.72 -7.22 3.57
CA PRO A 64 5.07 -5.87 3.19
C PRO A 64 4.21 -4.89 4.00
N ARG A 65 4.85 -4.13 4.90
CA ARG A 65 4.17 -3.07 5.66
C ARG A 65 3.74 -1.90 4.78
N ALA A 66 4.38 -1.71 3.63
CA ALA A 66 4.07 -0.66 2.69
C ALA A 66 4.14 -1.20 1.26
N ILE A 67 3.10 -0.94 0.46
CA ILE A 67 2.99 -1.37 -0.94
C ILE A 67 2.66 -0.12 -1.78
N ARG A 68 3.24 -0.01 -2.97
CA ARG A 68 2.86 1.05 -3.91
C ARG A 68 1.60 0.64 -4.69
N GLU A 69 0.71 1.56 -5.03
CA GLU A 69 -0.60 1.25 -5.69
C GLU A 69 -0.48 0.37 -6.95
N ASN A 70 0.67 0.39 -7.65
CA ASN A 70 0.94 -0.42 -8.84
C ASN A 70 2.01 -1.51 -8.64
N GLU A 71 2.38 -1.78 -7.39
CA GLU A 71 3.31 -2.84 -7.05
C GLU A 71 2.58 -3.97 -6.32
N GLU A 72 3.14 -5.16 -6.46
CA GLU A 72 2.69 -6.34 -5.74
C GLU A 72 3.48 -6.49 -4.44
N GLY A 73 2.77 -6.74 -3.35
CA GLY A 73 3.37 -7.16 -2.10
C GLY A 73 3.52 -8.67 -2.04
N VAL A 74 4.53 -9.17 -1.33
CA VAL A 74 4.67 -10.62 -1.05
C VAL A 74 4.55 -10.86 0.44
N LEU A 75 3.55 -11.66 0.83
CA LEU A 75 3.46 -12.25 2.16
C LEU A 75 3.96 -13.68 2.11
N GLU A 76 4.83 -14.02 3.05
CA GLU A 76 5.38 -15.34 3.23
C GLU A 76 5.05 -15.83 4.64
N ALA A 77 4.49 -17.04 4.72
CA ALA A 77 4.37 -17.77 5.97
C ALA A 77 5.28 -18.98 5.93
N GLU A 78 6.14 -19.08 6.94
CA GLU A 78 7.08 -20.17 7.11
C GLU A 78 6.77 -20.90 8.41
N TYR A 79 6.41 -22.17 8.31
CA TYR A 79 6.29 -23.04 9.47
C TYR A 79 7.60 -23.77 9.72
N THR A 80 8.09 -23.76 10.96
CA THR A 80 9.32 -24.42 11.39
C THR A 80 9.07 -25.30 12.62
N THR A 81 9.67 -26.49 12.64
CA THR A 81 9.55 -27.43 13.76
C THR A 81 10.45 -27.06 14.94
N GLY A 82 9.92 -27.30 16.14
CA GLY A 82 10.42 -26.98 17.47
C GLY A 82 11.73 -27.62 17.94
N GLY A 83 12.77 -27.81 17.12
CA GLY A 83 14.00 -28.53 17.50
C GLY A 83 13.81 -30.03 17.82
N ALA A 84 12.57 -30.47 18.07
CA ALA A 84 12.15 -31.85 18.09
C ALA A 84 11.81 -32.29 16.66
N SER A 85 12.60 -33.19 16.09
CA SER A 85 12.23 -33.89 14.85
C SER A 85 10.94 -34.66 15.10
N TRP A 86 9.85 -34.28 14.43
CA TRP A 86 8.61 -35.03 14.50
C TRP A 86 8.82 -36.40 13.84
N LYS A 87 8.52 -37.49 14.53
CA LYS A 87 8.52 -38.82 13.92
C LYS A 87 7.12 -39.18 13.47
N THR A 88 7.00 -39.58 12.20
CA THR A 88 5.77 -40.13 11.61
C THR A 88 5.91 -41.65 11.51
N GLY A 89 5.07 -42.42 12.22
CA GLY A 89 5.12 -43.89 12.22
C GLY A 89 4.70 -44.53 13.56
N GLY A 90 4.64 -45.87 13.61
CA GLY A 90 4.14 -46.64 14.76
C GLY A 90 5.10 -46.78 15.96
N ALA A 91 6.31 -46.21 15.89
CA ALA A 91 7.30 -46.29 16.96
C ALA A 91 7.53 -44.91 17.59
N TYR A 92 6.62 -44.50 18.47
CA TYR A 92 6.84 -43.36 19.35
C TYR A 92 7.72 -43.81 20.53
N GLY A 93 8.94 -43.30 20.60
CA GLY A 93 9.81 -43.43 21.77
C GLY A 93 9.44 -42.42 22.86
N HIS A 94 9.97 -42.63 24.07
CA HIS A 94 9.81 -41.69 25.16
C HIS A 94 10.52 -40.35 24.80
N GLY A 95 9.75 -39.29 24.58
CA GLY A 95 10.27 -37.97 24.15
C GLY A 95 9.93 -37.57 22.71
N ASP A 96 9.30 -38.45 21.92
CA ASP A 96 8.79 -38.09 20.59
C ASP A 96 7.49 -37.28 20.71
N VAL A 97 7.42 -36.14 20.02
CA VAL A 97 6.24 -35.26 20.00
C VAL A 97 5.36 -35.63 18.81
N GLN A 98 4.08 -35.89 19.07
CA GLN A 98 3.08 -36.11 18.03
C GLN A 98 2.99 -34.86 17.13
N PRO A 99 3.11 -34.99 15.80
CA PRO A 99 2.94 -33.85 14.92
C PRO A 99 1.49 -33.32 15.03
N PRO A 100 1.30 -31.99 15.15
CA PRO A 100 -0.03 -31.40 15.11
C PRO A 100 -0.68 -31.68 13.75
N ALA A 101 -1.97 -32.00 13.78
CA ALA A 101 -2.80 -32.25 12.61
C ALA A 101 -3.42 -30.94 12.08
N GLY A 102 -3.84 -30.92 10.80
CA GLY A 102 -4.68 -29.85 10.27
C GLY A 102 -4.12 -28.42 10.42
N LEU A 103 -2.79 -28.26 10.34
CA LEU A 103 -2.13 -26.96 10.33
C LEU A 103 -2.61 -26.15 9.13
N LYS A 104 -3.33 -25.06 9.37
CA LYS A 104 -3.95 -24.26 8.32
C LYS A 104 -3.82 -22.77 8.60
N VAL A 105 -3.27 -22.03 7.63
CA VAL A 105 -3.27 -20.57 7.65
C VAL A 105 -4.41 -20.06 6.79
N GLU A 106 -5.17 -19.12 7.34
CA GLU A 106 -6.23 -18.40 6.66
C GLU A 106 -5.91 -16.91 6.72
N LEU A 107 -6.05 -16.25 5.56
CA LEU A 107 -5.81 -14.84 5.37
C LEU A 107 -7.16 -14.16 5.08
N SER A 108 -7.34 -12.95 5.56
CA SER A 108 -8.51 -12.14 5.23
C SER A 108 -8.13 -10.66 5.15
N GLY A 109 -8.48 -10.03 4.04
CA GLY A 109 -8.33 -8.58 3.84
C GLY A 109 -9.40 -8.11 2.87
N ALA A 110 -10.32 -7.26 3.33
CA ALA A 110 -11.49 -6.86 2.54
C ALA A 110 -11.11 -6.17 1.22
N ASP A 111 -10.05 -5.36 1.26
CA ASP A 111 -9.60 -4.50 0.16
C ASP A 111 -8.28 -4.96 -0.47
N LEU A 112 -7.80 -6.15 -0.09
CA LEU A 112 -6.59 -6.77 -0.61
C LEU A 112 -6.94 -8.03 -1.39
N THR A 113 -6.43 -8.14 -2.61
CA THR A 113 -6.53 -9.39 -3.38
C THR A 113 -5.36 -10.29 -3.01
N LEU A 114 -5.65 -11.56 -2.75
CA LEU A 114 -4.67 -12.56 -2.31
C LEU A 114 -4.59 -13.67 -3.35
N THR A 115 -3.37 -13.91 -3.87
CA THR A 115 -3.11 -14.96 -4.86
C THR A 115 -1.91 -15.81 -4.41
N PRO A 116 -1.99 -17.15 -4.32
CA PRO A 116 -3.17 -17.99 -4.55
C PRO A 116 -4.27 -17.75 -3.50
N GLY A 117 -5.34 -18.54 -3.52
CA GLY A 117 -6.47 -18.36 -2.60
C GLY A 117 -6.06 -18.16 -1.13
N PRO A 118 -6.90 -17.52 -0.30
CA PRO A 118 -6.54 -16.99 1.01
C PRO A 118 -6.34 -18.05 2.11
N SER A 119 -6.13 -19.31 1.74
CA SER A 119 -6.03 -20.43 2.67
C SER A 119 -4.96 -21.39 2.19
N HIS A 120 -4.08 -21.81 3.10
CA HIS A 120 -3.09 -22.86 2.85
C HIS A 120 -3.12 -23.88 3.98
N ALA A 121 -3.16 -25.16 3.61
CA ALA A 121 -3.01 -26.27 4.54
C ALA A 121 -1.59 -26.82 4.41
N PHE A 122 -0.88 -26.89 5.52
CA PHE A 122 0.48 -27.39 5.56
C PHE A 122 0.52 -28.91 5.48
N ASP A 123 1.50 -29.44 4.76
CA ASP A 123 1.74 -30.86 4.64
C ASP A 123 2.63 -31.33 5.79
N ILE A 124 2.00 -31.93 6.78
CA ILE A 124 2.67 -32.42 7.99
C ILE A 124 3.73 -33.47 7.68
N GLN A 125 3.51 -34.32 6.67
CA GLN A 125 4.51 -35.34 6.31
C GLN A 125 5.76 -34.67 5.73
N ARG A 126 5.56 -33.65 4.90
CA ARG A 126 6.65 -32.84 4.37
C ARG A 126 7.39 -32.08 5.47
N ILE A 127 6.68 -31.46 6.39
CA ILE A 127 7.27 -30.74 7.53
C ILE A 127 8.05 -31.70 8.42
N ALA A 128 7.51 -32.88 8.73
CA ALA A 128 8.21 -33.88 9.52
C ALA A 128 9.53 -34.34 8.86
N ALA A 129 9.55 -34.44 7.53
CA ALA A 129 10.74 -34.83 6.77
C ALA A 129 11.79 -33.72 6.62
N THR A 130 11.36 -32.46 6.46
CA THR A 130 12.23 -31.34 6.08
C THR A 130 12.47 -30.33 7.20
N GLY A 131 11.64 -30.36 8.26
CA GLY A 131 11.64 -29.40 9.37
C GLY A 131 11.03 -28.04 9.05
N VAL A 132 10.69 -27.76 7.78
CA VAL A 132 10.20 -26.45 7.34
C VAL A 132 9.28 -26.54 6.13
N GLU A 133 8.24 -25.72 6.11
CA GLU A 133 7.43 -25.48 4.91
C GLU A 133 7.14 -24.00 4.75
N ARG A 134 7.16 -23.52 3.50
CA ARG A 134 6.95 -22.12 3.13
C ARG A 134 5.81 -22.00 2.14
N VAL A 135 4.98 -20.98 2.32
CA VAL A 135 3.94 -20.59 1.37
C VAL A 135 4.00 -19.08 1.16
N LYS A 136 3.77 -18.67 -0.08
CA LYS A 136 3.80 -17.27 -0.50
C LYS A 136 2.46 -16.87 -1.09
N TRP A 137 2.02 -15.67 -0.72
CA TRP A 137 0.89 -14.98 -1.31
C TRP A 137 1.33 -13.66 -1.87
N ILE A 138 0.82 -13.36 -3.05
CA ILE A 138 0.87 -12.05 -3.68
C ILE A 138 -0.31 -11.25 -3.14
N ILE A 139 0.00 -10.09 -2.58
CA ILE A 139 -0.96 -9.10 -2.09
C ILE A 139 -1.04 -7.99 -3.14
N THR A 140 -2.20 -7.89 -3.78
CA THR A 140 -2.48 -6.81 -4.74
C THR A 140 -3.52 -5.87 -4.15
N PRO A 141 -3.15 -4.61 -3.85
CA PRO A 141 -4.10 -3.65 -3.28
C PRO A 141 -5.09 -3.16 -4.34
N LYS A 142 -6.35 -2.97 -3.96
CA LYS A 142 -7.38 -2.41 -4.86
C LYS A 142 -7.45 -0.89 -4.79
N THR A 143 -7.13 -0.33 -3.62
CA THR A 143 -7.27 1.09 -3.32
C THR A 143 -6.09 1.58 -2.48
N GLU A 144 -5.77 2.86 -2.61
CA GLU A 144 -4.85 3.56 -1.71
C GLU A 144 -5.45 3.69 -0.31
N GLY A 145 -4.62 3.57 0.73
CA GLY A 145 -5.06 3.71 2.12
C GLY A 145 -4.33 2.78 3.10
N ASP A 146 -4.74 2.86 4.36
CA ASP A 146 -4.29 1.94 5.40
C ASP A 146 -5.24 0.73 5.43
N HIS A 147 -4.67 -0.45 5.18
CA HIS A 147 -5.39 -1.72 5.11
C HIS A 147 -4.99 -2.64 6.24
N MET A 148 -5.89 -3.53 6.63
CA MET A 148 -5.63 -4.54 7.66
C MET A 148 -5.74 -5.93 7.05
N LEU A 149 -4.67 -6.71 7.17
CA LEU A 149 -4.66 -8.13 6.83
C LEU A 149 -4.73 -8.96 8.10
N LEU A 150 -5.78 -9.76 8.22
CA LEU A 150 -5.96 -10.71 9.32
C LEU A 150 -5.34 -12.04 8.92
N VAL A 151 -4.43 -12.53 9.75
CA VAL A 151 -3.86 -13.87 9.63
C VAL A 151 -4.38 -14.71 10.78
N ARG A 152 -5.06 -15.81 10.45
CA ARG A 152 -5.54 -16.80 11.40
C ARG A 152 -4.76 -18.09 11.21
N PHE A 153 -4.30 -18.68 12.30
CA PHE A 153 -3.58 -19.95 12.26
C PHE A 153 -4.30 -21.03 13.05
N ASN A 154 -4.99 -21.92 12.34
CA ASN A 154 -5.72 -23.02 12.95
C ASN A 154 -4.81 -24.24 13.08
N VAL A 155 -4.90 -24.91 14.23
CA VAL A 155 -4.15 -26.12 14.56
C VAL A 155 -5.13 -27.15 15.12
N SER A 156 -5.01 -28.40 14.68
CA SER A 156 -5.80 -29.53 15.16
C SER A 156 -4.88 -30.60 15.76
N PRO A 157 -5.37 -31.50 16.63
CA PRO A 157 -6.57 -31.34 17.45
C PRO A 157 -6.52 -30.08 18.34
N ALA A 158 -7.67 -29.61 18.81
CA ALA A 158 -7.80 -28.39 19.63
C ALA A 158 -7.01 -28.40 20.96
N THR A 159 -6.41 -29.54 21.31
CA THR A 159 -5.49 -29.68 22.43
C THR A 159 -4.16 -28.97 22.17
N PHE A 160 -3.75 -28.81 20.91
CA PHE A 160 -2.67 -27.93 20.52
C PHE A 160 -3.16 -26.49 20.44
N LYS A 161 -2.33 -25.55 20.90
CA LYS A 161 -2.67 -24.13 20.89
C LYS A 161 -1.69 -23.33 20.05
N ALA A 162 -2.21 -22.59 19.07
CA ALA A 162 -1.45 -21.56 18.37
C ALA A 162 -1.57 -20.24 19.14
N VAL A 163 -0.46 -19.82 19.75
CA VAL A 163 -0.38 -18.56 20.49
C VAL A 163 0.21 -17.48 19.58
N PRO A 164 -0.57 -16.45 19.20
CA PRO A 164 -0.03 -15.33 18.44
C PRO A 164 0.97 -14.52 19.29
N ILE A 165 2.10 -14.17 18.70
CA ILE A 165 3.09 -13.26 19.27
C ILE A 165 3.14 -12.04 18.36
N SER A 166 2.78 -10.89 18.95
CA SER A 166 2.83 -9.59 18.29
C SER A 166 4.25 -9.21 17.87
N ALA A 167 4.36 -8.21 16.99
CA ALA A 167 5.65 -7.65 16.62
C ALA A 167 6.42 -7.00 17.79
N ASN A 168 5.76 -6.79 18.93
CA ASN A 168 6.35 -6.28 20.17
C ASN A 168 6.80 -7.42 21.10
N GLY A 169 6.71 -8.68 20.67
CA GLY A 169 7.11 -9.85 21.43
C GLY A 169 6.11 -10.32 22.49
N GLN A 170 4.98 -9.64 22.66
CA GLN A 170 3.94 -10.04 23.61
C GLN A 170 2.95 -11.04 23.00
N ALA A 171 2.57 -12.05 23.79
CA ALA A 171 1.52 -13.01 23.43
C ALA A 171 0.14 -12.33 23.38
N GLN A 172 -0.57 -12.45 22.27
CA GLN A 172 -1.89 -11.84 22.06
C GLN A 172 -3.02 -12.84 22.40
N GLY A 173 -3.26 -13.11 23.68
CA GLY A 173 -4.50 -13.77 24.12
C GLY A 173 -4.82 -15.15 23.50
N GLY A 174 -6.10 -15.55 23.57
CA GLY A 174 -6.58 -16.90 23.26
C GLY A 174 -7.06 -17.14 21.82
N ASP A 175 -7.29 -16.07 21.04
CA ASP A 175 -7.68 -16.22 19.63
C ASP A 175 -6.43 -16.37 18.76
N PRO A 176 -6.37 -17.38 17.87
CA PRO A 176 -5.19 -17.64 17.06
C PRO A 176 -5.16 -16.72 15.83
N GLN A 177 -5.14 -15.40 16.07
CA GLN A 177 -5.21 -14.37 15.03
C GLN A 177 -4.20 -13.26 15.27
N ILE A 178 -3.63 -12.73 14.18
CA ILE A 178 -2.76 -11.56 14.17
C ILE A 178 -3.28 -10.59 13.11
N LEU A 179 -3.33 -9.31 13.48
CA LEU A 179 -3.64 -8.22 12.58
C LEU A 179 -2.35 -7.58 12.06
N LEU A 180 -2.19 -7.53 10.74
CA LEU A 180 -1.03 -7.00 10.04
C LEU A 180 -1.43 -5.71 9.30
N PRO A 181 -0.91 -4.54 9.73
CA PRO A 181 -1.19 -3.27 9.05
C PRO A 181 -0.38 -3.16 7.75
N VAL A 182 -1.07 -2.92 6.63
CA VAL A 182 -0.49 -2.76 5.30
C VAL A 182 -0.86 -1.38 4.76
N LYS A 183 0.13 -0.52 4.55
CA LYS A 183 -0.09 0.82 3.99
C LYS A 183 0.11 0.82 2.48
N VAL A 184 -0.93 1.20 1.73
CA VAL A 184 -0.85 1.35 0.28
C VAL A 184 -0.74 2.83 -0.04
N PHE A 185 0.30 3.21 -0.79
CA PHE A 185 0.56 4.61 -1.11
C PHE A 185 0.86 4.81 -2.60
N THR A 186 0.51 5.99 -3.10
CA THR A 186 0.95 6.47 -4.40
C THR A 186 2.25 7.28 -4.25
N ILE A 187 3.17 7.13 -5.20
CA ILE A 187 4.45 7.89 -5.19
C ILE A 187 4.21 9.38 -5.47
N TYR A 188 3.16 9.70 -6.22
CA TYR A 188 2.72 11.07 -6.36
C TYR A 188 2.12 11.49 -5.03
N GLY A 189 2.87 12.21 -4.20
CA GLY A 189 2.45 12.75 -2.90
C GLY A 189 1.34 13.82 -2.99
N VAL A 190 0.43 13.66 -3.94
CA VAL A 190 -0.62 14.57 -4.32
C VAL A 190 -1.88 13.69 -4.31
N PRO A 191 -2.73 13.78 -3.27
CA PRO A 191 -3.99 13.05 -3.20
C PRO A 191 -4.72 13.14 -4.54
N LYS A 192 -5.39 12.08 -4.99
CA LYS A 192 -6.15 12.09 -6.26
C LYS A 192 -7.06 13.33 -6.39
N ALA A 193 -7.58 13.83 -5.27
CA ALA A 193 -8.30 15.09 -5.16
C ALA A 193 -7.48 16.30 -5.67
N THR A 194 -6.23 16.43 -5.26
CA THR A 194 -5.34 17.53 -5.65
C THR A 194 -4.93 17.43 -7.13
N VAL A 195 -4.79 16.22 -7.70
CA VAL A 195 -4.59 16.03 -9.15
C VAL A 195 -5.84 16.45 -9.93
N LEU A 196 -7.04 16.17 -9.41
CA LEU A 196 -8.30 16.60 -10.02
C LEU A 196 -8.45 18.14 -9.98
N VAL A 197 -8.12 18.75 -8.84
CA VAL A 197 -8.12 20.21 -8.68
C VAL A 197 -7.09 20.86 -9.61
N ALA A 198 -5.90 20.28 -9.77
CA ALA A 198 -4.89 20.78 -10.68
C ALA A 198 -5.34 20.70 -12.16
N LYS A 199 -5.99 19.60 -12.57
CA LYS A 199 -6.58 19.48 -13.92
C LYS A 199 -7.71 20.49 -14.14
N GLY A 200 -8.59 20.67 -13.14
CA GLY A 200 -9.65 21.67 -13.18
C GLY A 200 -9.11 23.09 -13.28
N ALA A 201 -8.09 23.42 -12.48
CA ALA A 201 -7.43 24.73 -12.49
C ALA A 201 -6.69 25.00 -13.81
N ALA A 202 -6.03 24.01 -14.40
CA ALA A 202 -5.38 24.14 -15.70
C ALA A 202 -6.40 24.35 -16.84
N GLY A 203 -7.55 23.67 -16.80
CA GLY A 203 -8.65 23.89 -17.74
C GLY A 203 -9.24 25.30 -17.61
N LEU A 204 -9.46 25.76 -16.37
CA LEU A 204 -10.02 27.08 -16.09
C LEU A 204 -9.03 28.21 -16.45
N ALA A 205 -7.74 28.02 -16.19
CA ALA A 205 -6.68 28.93 -16.63
C ALA A 205 -6.59 29.00 -18.16
N SER A 206 -6.66 27.86 -18.85
CA SER A 206 -6.66 27.82 -20.33
C SER A 206 -7.88 28.55 -20.90
N PHE A 207 -9.06 28.36 -20.31
CA PHE A 207 -10.28 29.08 -20.69
C PHE A 207 -10.14 30.61 -20.50
N LEU A 208 -9.65 31.04 -19.34
CA LEU A 208 -9.41 32.46 -19.06
C LEU A 208 -8.33 33.09 -19.96
N LEU A 209 -7.31 32.32 -20.34
CA LEU A 209 -6.28 32.76 -21.29
C LEU A 209 -6.80 32.88 -22.72
N THR A 210 -7.78 32.06 -23.11
CA THR A 210 -8.40 32.13 -24.44
C THR A 210 -9.46 33.23 -24.57
N LEU A 211 -10.03 33.72 -23.46
CA LEU A 211 -11.06 34.76 -23.46
C LEU A 211 -10.62 36.09 -24.11
N PRO A 212 -9.42 36.65 -23.82
CA PRO A 212 -8.93 37.86 -24.50
C PRO A 212 -8.73 37.67 -26.02
N ALA A 213 -8.27 36.49 -26.43
CA ALA A 213 -8.08 36.17 -27.85
C ALA A 213 -9.42 36.03 -28.57
N ALA A 214 -10.41 35.41 -27.94
CA ALA A 214 -11.77 35.32 -28.44
C ALA A 214 -12.44 36.70 -28.54
N PHE A 215 -12.24 37.59 -27.57
CA PHE A 215 -12.80 38.95 -27.57
C PHE A 215 -12.20 39.82 -28.68
N VAL A 216 -10.89 39.74 -28.91
CA VAL A 216 -10.22 40.46 -30.01
C VAL A 216 -10.68 39.95 -31.38
N LEU A 217 -10.87 38.63 -31.54
CA LEU A 217 -11.45 38.06 -32.76
C LEU A 217 -12.91 38.50 -32.95
N PHE A 218 -13.70 38.56 -31.87
CA PHE A 218 -15.08 39.01 -31.92
C PHE A 218 -15.22 40.49 -32.31
N GLU A 219 -14.40 41.38 -31.74
CA GLU A 219 -14.34 42.79 -32.17
C GLU A 219 -13.90 42.95 -33.63
N ARG A 220 -12.98 42.09 -34.11
CA ARG A 220 -12.48 42.16 -35.49
C ARG A 220 -13.51 41.69 -36.51
N VAL A 221 -14.39 40.77 -36.13
CA VAL A 221 -15.44 40.20 -36.98
C VAL A 221 -16.75 40.99 -36.89
N PHE A 222 -17.12 41.50 -35.71
CA PHE A 222 -18.40 42.18 -35.46
C PHE A 222 -18.28 43.68 -35.16
N GLY A 223 -17.07 44.23 -35.12
CA GLY A 223 -16.84 45.66 -34.96
C GLY A 223 -17.34 46.46 -36.16
N LYS A 224 -18.57 46.99 -36.07
CA LYS A 224 -19.09 47.99 -37.00
C LYS A 224 -18.16 49.20 -37.01
N LYS A 225 -17.46 49.44 -38.13
CA LYS A 225 -16.77 50.71 -38.39
C LYS A 225 -17.79 51.85 -38.33
N SER A 226 -17.61 52.80 -37.42
CA SER A 226 -18.37 54.04 -37.43
C SER A 226 -18.00 54.86 -38.67
N LYS A 227 -19.00 55.19 -39.50
CA LYS A 227 -18.83 56.08 -40.66
C LYS A 227 -18.48 57.48 -40.15
N PRO A 228 -17.41 58.14 -40.65
CA PRO A 228 -17.13 59.51 -40.27
C PRO A 228 -18.25 60.42 -40.82
N ARG A 229 -18.99 61.05 -39.91
CA ARG A 229 -20.01 62.06 -40.21
C ARG A 229 -19.31 63.29 -40.79
N ARG A 230 -19.40 63.49 -42.11
CA ARG A 230 -19.00 64.73 -42.79
C ARG A 230 -19.63 65.92 -42.06
N ARG A 231 -18.80 66.79 -41.48
CA ARG A 231 -19.22 68.16 -41.17
C ARG A 231 -19.51 68.85 -42.50
N LYS A 232 -20.76 69.27 -42.71
CA LYS A 232 -21.07 70.29 -43.72
C LYS A 232 -20.63 71.63 -43.13
N ALA A 233 -19.80 72.35 -43.88
CA ALA A 233 -19.62 73.79 -43.71
C ALA A 233 -20.69 74.48 -44.58
N ALA A 234 -21.55 75.24 -43.90
CA ALA A 234 -22.30 76.43 -44.33
C ALA A 234 -23.38 76.64 -43.26
#